data_AF-A0A4P2QC03-F1
#
_entry.id   AF-A0A4P2QC03-F1
#
_cell.length_a   1.000
_cell.length_b   1.000
_cell.length_c   1.000
_cell.angle_alpha   90.00
_cell.angle_beta   90.00
_cell.angle_gamma   90.00
#
_symmetry.space_group_name_H-M   'P 1'
#
loop_
_entity.id
_entity.type
_entity.pdbx_description
1 polymer ?
#
loop_
_entity_poly.entity_id
_entity_poly.type
_entity_poly.pdbx_seq_one_letter_code
_entity_poly.pdbx_strand_id
1 'polypeptide(L)'
;MGAAATARRRTGRLAALAALAALAPVAAAPGCGQSAADREADALLHAIDVLRDAPSEPRAAREALLAAVERQPASTPPAQRARDACARAYRLLLDATAAEARVRALLAAPAASAGPGALSDLAAADAKIKESAEVMPACAEALSALRRAARRGM
;
A
#
# COMPACT_ATOMS: atom_id res chain seq x y z
N MET A 1 -31.68 18.65 -73.72
CA MET A 1 -30.58 17.77 -74.17
C MET A 1 -30.24 16.85 -73.01
N GLY A 2 -30.28 15.53 -73.02
CA GLY A 2 -30.59 14.50 -74.02
C GLY A 2 -30.12 13.17 -73.43
N ALA A 3 -31.00 12.17 -73.44
CA ALA A 3 -30.80 10.71 -73.45
C ALA A 3 -29.69 10.01 -72.61
N ALA A 4 -30.15 9.02 -71.83
CA ALA A 4 -29.73 7.60 -71.81
C ALA A 4 -28.32 7.22 -72.32
N ALA A 5 -27.62 6.38 -71.56
CA ALA A 5 -27.37 4.98 -71.96
C ALA A 5 -26.45 4.25 -70.98
N THR A 6 -26.88 3.06 -70.61
CA THR A 6 -26.12 1.97 -70.01
C THR A 6 -25.04 1.40 -70.94
N ALA A 7 -24.03 0.79 -70.31
CA ALA A 7 -23.37 -0.45 -70.69
C ALA A 7 -22.00 -0.41 -71.42
N ARG A 8 -21.06 -1.11 -70.78
CA ARG A 8 -20.39 -2.34 -71.25
C ARG A 8 -18.87 -2.25 -71.43
N ARG A 9 -18.20 -2.89 -70.45
CA ARG A 9 -17.06 -3.83 -70.55
C ARG A 9 -15.88 -3.43 -71.43
N ARG A 10 -14.71 -3.38 -70.81
CA ARG A 10 -13.55 -4.13 -71.31
C ARG A 10 -12.76 -4.71 -70.14
N THR A 11 -12.90 -6.02 -69.99
CA THR A 11 -11.96 -6.90 -69.32
C THR A 11 -10.61 -6.79 -70.02
N GLY A 12 -9.64 -6.16 -69.36
CA GLY A 12 -8.22 -6.21 -69.69
C GLY A 12 -7.51 -7.01 -68.61
N ARG A 13 -6.97 -8.15 -69.02
CA ARG A 13 -6.27 -9.15 -68.20
C ARG A 13 -4.83 -8.68 -67.90
N LEU A 14 -4.36 -9.08 -66.71
CA LEU A 14 -2.97 -9.40 -66.32
C LEU A 14 -2.00 -8.25 -65.98
N ALA A 15 -1.67 -8.14 -64.69
CA ALA A 15 -0.31 -8.17 -64.12
C ALA A 15 -0.44 -7.88 -62.61
N ALA A 16 -0.41 -8.91 -61.75
CA ALA A 16 0.78 -9.38 -61.05
C ALA A 16 1.31 -8.36 -60.02
N LEU A 17 1.08 -8.65 -58.73
CA LEU A 17 1.82 -8.28 -57.52
C LEU A 17 0.97 -8.79 -56.34
N ALA A 18 1.15 -10.03 -55.89
CA ALA A 18 2.07 -10.37 -54.80
C ALA A 18 1.79 -9.55 -53.52
N ALA A 19 0.92 -10.05 -52.66
CA ALA A 19 1.06 -9.92 -51.20
C ALA A 19 0.04 -10.84 -50.50
N LEU A 20 0.50 -12.02 -50.10
CA LEU A 20 -0.15 -12.80 -49.05
C LEU A 20 -0.15 -11.96 -47.76
N ALA A 21 -1.26 -11.32 -47.43
CA ALA A 21 -1.51 -10.89 -46.06
C ALA A 21 -2.11 -12.09 -45.30
N ALA A 22 -1.24 -13.02 -44.92
CA ALA A 22 -1.55 -14.00 -43.91
C ALA A 22 -1.96 -13.24 -42.64
N LEU A 23 -3.24 -13.35 -42.27
CA LEU A 23 -3.73 -13.02 -40.94
C LEU A 23 -3.04 -13.97 -39.96
N ALA A 24 -1.85 -13.56 -39.52
CA ALA A 24 -1.18 -14.19 -38.40
C ALA A 24 -2.11 -14.03 -37.18
N PRO A 25 -2.49 -15.13 -36.49
CA PRO A 25 -3.05 -14.99 -35.17
C PRO A 25 -1.95 -14.33 -34.34
N VAL A 26 -2.24 -13.15 -33.79
CA VAL A 26 -1.41 -12.55 -32.76
C VAL A 26 -1.42 -13.55 -31.61
N ALA A 27 -0.37 -14.36 -31.56
CA ALA A 27 -0.08 -15.19 -30.42
C ALA A 27 -0.08 -14.26 -29.22
N ALA A 28 -1.03 -14.47 -28.32
CA ALA A 28 -0.99 -13.88 -27.00
C ALA A 28 0.39 -14.23 -26.43
N ALA A 29 1.26 -13.22 -26.33
CA ALA A 29 2.38 -13.31 -25.43
C ALA A 29 1.82 -13.77 -24.07
N PRO A 30 2.53 -14.60 -23.29
CA PRO A 30 2.22 -14.79 -21.88
C PRO A 30 2.51 -13.46 -21.18
N GLY A 31 1.58 -12.52 -21.35
CA GLY A 31 1.64 -11.18 -20.80
C GLY A 31 1.48 -11.30 -19.30
N CYS A 32 2.59 -11.15 -18.59
CA CYS A 32 2.73 -10.13 -17.56
C CYS A 32 1.53 -10.01 -16.61
N GLY A 33 1.13 -11.11 -15.99
CA GLY A 33 0.16 -11.10 -14.91
C GLY A 33 0.88 -11.00 -13.58
N GLN A 34 0.67 -9.93 -12.85
CA GLN A 34 1.17 -9.80 -11.47
C GLN A 34 0.62 -10.97 -10.62
N SER A 35 1.48 -11.66 -9.88
CA SER A 35 1.05 -12.83 -9.10
C SER A 35 0.11 -12.41 -7.96
N ALA A 36 -0.63 -13.35 -7.38
CA ALA A 36 -1.45 -13.05 -6.21
C ALA A 36 -0.60 -12.55 -5.02
N ALA A 37 0.62 -13.10 -4.88
CA ALA A 37 1.57 -12.69 -3.87
C ALA A 37 2.10 -11.26 -4.08
N ASP A 38 2.32 -10.86 -5.34
CA ASP A 38 2.76 -9.50 -5.65
C ASP A 38 1.66 -8.48 -5.38
N ARG A 39 0.40 -8.78 -5.77
CA ARG A 39 -0.75 -7.92 -5.44
C ARG A 39 -0.96 -7.77 -3.94
N GLU A 40 -0.76 -8.84 -3.19
CA GLU A 40 -0.83 -8.82 -1.73
C GLU A 40 0.28 -7.94 -1.14
N ALA A 41 1.52 -8.11 -1.61
CA ALA A 41 2.65 -7.31 -1.16
C ALA A 41 2.45 -5.82 -1.44
N ASP A 42 1.98 -5.46 -2.64
CA ASP A 42 1.69 -4.08 -3.02
C ASP A 42 0.56 -3.47 -2.18
N ALA A 43 -0.52 -4.23 -1.94
CA ALA A 43 -1.63 -3.79 -1.09
C ALA A 43 -1.18 -3.54 0.36
N LEU A 44 -0.34 -4.44 0.91
CA LEU A 44 0.21 -4.29 2.26
C LEU A 44 1.15 -3.09 2.35
N LEU A 45 2.06 -2.91 1.38
CA LEU A 45 2.97 -1.77 1.32
C LEU A 45 2.19 -0.45 1.25
N HIS A 46 1.17 -0.39 0.39
CA HIS A 46 0.30 0.78 0.28
C HIS A 46 -0.42 1.08 1.60
N ALA A 47 -1.01 0.09 2.25
CA ALA A 47 -1.70 0.29 3.52
C ALA A 47 -0.75 0.84 4.61
N ILE A 48 0.49 0.35 4.66
CA ILE A 48 1.50 0.83 5.62
C ILE A 48 1.97 2.25 5.26
N ASP A 49 2.17 2.57 3.98
CA ASP A 49 2.54 3.91 3.56
C ASP A 49 1.43 4.93 3.88
N VAL A 50 0.15 4.58 3.66
CA VAL A 50 -1.00 5.42 4.05
C VAL A 50 -1.02 5.64 5.58
N LEU A 51 -0.78 4.60 6.39
CA LEU A 51 -0.71 4.75 7.84
C LEU A 51 0.48 5.62 8.29
N ARG A 52 1.64 5.47 7.62
CA ARG A 52 2.83 6.27 7.90
C ARG A 52 2.58 7.75 7.65
N ASP A 53 1.98 8.06 6.51
CA ASP A 53 1.83 9.42 6.00
C ASP A 53 0.56 10.12 6.55
N ALA A 54 -0.31 9.39 7.26
CA ALA A 54 -1.49 9.93 7.90
C ALA A 54 -1.15 10.91 9.04
N PRO A 55 -1.92 12.01 9.21
CA PRO A 55 -1.74 12.94 10.32
C PRO A 55 -1.94 12.24 11.67
N SER A 56 -1.25 12.74 12.70
CA SER A 56 -1.35 12.19 14.08
C SER A 56 -2.75 12.31 14.67
N GLU A 57 -3.51 13.32 14.26
CA GLU A 57 -4.89 13.57 14.70
C GLU A 57 -5.86 13.61 13.51
N PRO A 58 -7.11 13.12 13.66
CA PRO A 58 -7.67 12.54 14.89
C PRO A 58 -7.20 11.09 15.12
N ARG A 59 -6.90 10.73 16.38
CA ARG A 59 -6.44 9.37 16.76
C ARG A 59 -7.26 8.23 16.16
N ALA A 60 -8.59 8.33 16.20
CA ALA A 60 -9.49 7.29 15.70
C ALA A 60 -9.26 6.96 14.21
N ALA A 61 -8.86 7.95 13.41
CA ALA A 61 -8.54 7.72 12.00
C ALA A 61 -7.27 6.88 11.84
N ARG A 62 -6.22 7.14 12.63
CA ARG A 62 -5.01 6.31 12.60
C ARG A 62 -5.25 4.90 13.14
N GLU A 63 -6.07 4.75 14.18
CA GLU A 63 -6.47 3.43 14.69
C GLU A 63 -7.20 2.62 13.61
N ALA A 64 -8.09 3.24 12.84
CA ALA A 64 -8.76 2.59 11.72
C ALA A 64 -7.79 2.15 10.61
N LEU A 65 -6.78 2.99 10.29
CA LEU A 65 -5.73 2.65 9.32
C LEU A 65 -4.85 1.50 9.82
N LEU A 66 -4.48 1.50 11.10
CA LEU A 66 -3.74 0.38 11.69
C LEU A 66 -4.55 -0.93 11.65
N ALA A 67 -5.84 -0.88 12.01
CA ALA A 67 -6.73 -2.04 11.88
C ALA A 67 -6.90 -2.50 10.43
N ALA A 68 -6.73 -1.61 9.45
CA ALA A 68 -6.70 -1.98 8.04
C ALA A 68 -5.40 -2.73 7.68
N VAL A 69 -4.23 -2.28 8.18
CA VAL A 69 -2.95 -3.00 8.01
C VAL A 69 -3.03 -4.41 8.60
N GLU A 70 -3.57 -4.55 9.81
CA GLU A 70 -3.67 -5.84 10.51
C GLU A 70 -4.56 -6.85 9.80
N ARG A 71 -5.58 -6.36 9.09
CA ARG A 71 -6.50 -7.20 8.30
C ARG A 71 -5.98 -7.51 6.90
N GLN A 72 -4.85 -6.92 6.48
CA GLN A 72 -4.31 -7.22 5.16
C GLN A 72 -3.94 -8.71 5.07
N PRO A 73 -4.31 -9.38 3.96
CA PRO A 73 -3.82 -10.71 3.67
C PRO A 73 -2.28 -10.72 3.67
N ALA A 74 -1.71 -11.78 4.21
CA ALA A 74 -0.27 -11.99 4.28
C ALA A 74 0.02 -13.49 4.18
N SER A 75 0.08 -14.00 2.95
CA SER A 75 0.31 -15.40 2.63
C SER A 75 1.79 -15.75 2.52
N THR A 76 2.65 -14.77 2.24
CA THR A 76 4.11 -14.99 2.15
C THR A 76 4.83 -14.67 3.46
N PRO A 77 5.94 -15.35 3.80
CA PRO A 77 6.71 -15.05 5.00
C PRO A 77 7.21 -13.60 5.10
N PRO A 78 7.67 -12.94 4.02
CA PRO A 78 8.01 -11.51 4.08
C PRO A 78 6.80 -10.62 4.35
N ALA A 79 5.64 -10.90 3.76
CA ALA A 79 4.42 -10.13 3.99
C ALA A 79 3.93 -10.26 5.45
N GLN A 80 3.94 -11.48 5.99
CA GLN A 80 3.56 -11.73 7.39
C GLN A 80 4.45 -10.95 8.36
N ARG A 81 5.78 -11.05 8.18
CA ARG A 81 6.73 -10.31 9.01
C ARG A 81 6.53 -8.81 8.92
N ALA A 82 6.32 -8.26 7.73
CA ALA A 82 6.08 -6.83 7.54
C ALA A 82 4.79 -6.38 8.22
N ARG A 83 3.69 -7.09 8.01
CA ARG A 83 2.41 -6.80 8.64
C ARG A 83 2.53 -6.80 10.16
N ASP A 84 3.08 -7.87 10.73
CA ASP A 84 3.10 -8.07 12.18
C ASP A 84 4.08 -7.12 12.88
N ALA A 85 5.27 -6.90 12.30
CA ALA A 85 6.27 -5.97 12.84
C ALA A 85 5.75 -4.52 12.78
N CYS A 86 5.18 -4.11 11.66
CA CYS A 86 4.67 -2.75 11.51
C CYS A 86 3.39 -2.52 12.32
N ALA A 87 2.47 -3.49 12.39
CA ALA A 87 1.30 -3.37 13.26
C ALA A 87 1.72 -3.18 14.72
N ARG A 88 2.67 -3.97 15.23
CA ARG A 88 3.21 -3.82 16.59
C ARG A 88 3.83 -2.43 16.80
N ALA A 89 4.68 -1.99 15.89
CA ALA A 89 5.36 -0.71 16.00
C ALA A 89 4.37 0.47 16.02
N TYR A 90 3.37 0.45 15.13
CA TYR A 90 2.37 1.52 15.08
C TYR A 90 1.37 1.48 16.25
N ARG A 91 1.06 0.31 16.82
CA ARG A 91 0.30 0.23 18.09
C ARG A 91 1.02 0.98 19.21
N LEU A 92 2.31 0.70 19.39
CA LEU A 92 3.13 1.35 20.42
C LEU A 92 3.22 2.86 20.18
N LEU A 93 3.38 3.29 18.93
CA LEU A 93 3.38 4.72 18.59
C LEU A 93 2.04 5.39 18.90
N LEU A 94 0.92 4.74 18.61
CA LEU A 94 -0.40 5.26 18.97
C LEU A 94 -0.54 5.35 20.49
N ASP A 95 -0.15 4.33 21.23
CA ASP A 95 -0.21 4.39 22.69
C ASP A 95 0.67 5.50 23.28
N ALA A 96 1.87 5.68 22.74
CA ALA A 96 2.79 6.74 23.11
C ALA A 96 2.19 8.12 22.86
N THR A 97 1.60 8.35 21.68
CA THR A 97 0.96 9.65 21.36
C THR A 97 -0.26 9.95 22.23
N ALA A 98 -1.06 8.95 22.61
CA ALA A 98 -2.12 9.18 23.60
C ALA A 98 -1.56 9.48 25.01
N ALA A 99 -0.45 8.85 25.38
CA ALA A 99 0.19 9.14 26.64
C ALA A 99 0.73 10.58 26.66
N GLU A 100 1.36 11.02 25.57
CA GLU A 100 1.78 12.41 25.39
C GLU A 100 0.60 13.39 25.47
N ALA A 101 -0.52 13.10 24.82
CA ALA A 101 -1.72 13.94 24.90
C ALA A 101 -2.25 14.07 26.34
N ARG A 102 -2.24 12.98 27.12
CA ARG A 102 -2.59 13.02 28.56
C ARG A 102 -1.63 13.87 29.36
N VAL A 103 -0.33 13.74 29.12
CA VAL A 103 0.69 14.59 29.77
C VAL A 103 0.49 16.06 29.44
N ARG A 104 0.26 16.40 28.16
CA ARG A 104 -0.05 17.78 27.75
C ARG A 104 -1.30 18.32 28.43
N ALA A 105 -2.34 17.50 28.57
CA ALA A 105 -3.56 17.88 29.28
C ALA A 105 -3.31 18.13 30.79
N LEU A 106 -2.49 17.30 31.44
CA LEU A 106 -2.10 17.49 32.85
C LEU A 106 -1.30 18.78 33.05
N LEU A 107 -0.40 19.13 32.11
CA LEU A 107 0.39 20.36 32.16
C LEU A 107 -0.45 21.62 31.88
N ALA A 108 -1.49 21.50 31.06
CA ALA A 108 -2.44 22.58 30.79
C ALA A 108 -3.50 22.76 31.89
N ALA A 109 -3.70 21.74 32.73
CA ALA A 109 -4.66 21.79 33.82
C ALA A 109 -4.15 22.69 34.97
N PRO A 110 -5.05 23.36 35.70
CA PRO A 110 -4.68 24.10 36.90
C PRO A 110 -3.91 23.23 37.90
N ALA A 111 -2.97 23.80 38.66
CA ALA A 111 -2.11 23.04 39.59
C ALA A 111 -2.89 22.23 40.64
N ALA A 112 -4.13 22.61 40.97
CA ALA A 112 -5.01 21.89 41.87
C ALA A 112 -5.60 20.58 41.30
N SER A 113 -5.43 20.31 40.00
CA SER A 113 -5.97 19.12 39.30
C SER A 113 -4.91 18.04 39.01
N ALA A 114 -3.64 18.29 39.30
CA ALA A 114 -2.59 17.28 39.18
C ALA A 114 -2.64 16.31 40.38
N GLY A 115 -3.36 15.20 40.22
CA GLY A 115 -3.43 14.14 41.22
C GLY A 115 -2.11 13.34 41.34
N PRO A 116 -1.93 12.57 42.42
CA PRO A 116 -0.70 11.81 42.68
C PRO A 116 -0.32 10.78 41.59
N GLY A 117 -1.25 10.40 40.71
CA GLY A 117 -0.99 9.49 39.58
C GLY A 117 -0.24 10.13 38.39
N ALA A 118 -0.16 11.46 38.30
CA ALA A 118 0.38 12.15 37.12
C ALA A 118 1.85 11.78 36.79
N LEU A 119 2.70 11.60 37.82
CA LEU A 119 4.10 11.19 37.63
C LEU A 119 4.22 9.73 37.17
N SER A 120 3.34 8.86 37.64
CA SER A 120 3.27 7.46 37.18
C SER A 120 2.82 7.39 35.72
N ASP A 121 1.86 8.23 35.32
CA ASP A 121 1.39 8.31 33.92
C ASP A 121 2.48 8.83 32.98
N LEU A 122 3.30 9.80 33.43
CA LEU A 122 4.48 10.25 32.69
C LEU A 122 5.50 9.12 32.51
N ALA A 123 5.82 8.39 33.58
CA ALA A 123 6.79 7.29 33.52
C ALA A 123 6.31 6.17 32.58
N ALA A 124 5.02 5.85 32.61
CA ALA A 124 4.41 4.90 31.68
C ALA A 124 4.42 5.41 30.23
N ALA A 125 4.21 6.71 30.00
CA ALA A 125 4.31 7.33 28.69
C ALA A 125 5.73 7.20 28.10
N ASP A 126 6.74 7.55 28.90
CA ASP A 126 8.15 7.48 28.52
C ASP A 126 8.58 6.04 28.19
N ALA A 127 8.13 5.07 29.00
CA ALA A 127 8.38 3.65 28.73
C ALA A 127 7.82 3.22 27.36
N LYS A 128 6.58 3.62 27.02
CA LYS A 128 5.99 3.29 25.71
C LYS A 128 6.67 3.99 24.55
N ILE A 129 7.15 5.22 24.73
CA ILE A 129 7.94 5.93 23.71
C ILE A 129 9.24 5.18 23.43
N LYS A 130 9.95 4.77 24.48
CA LYS A 130 11.19 3.98 24.38
C LYS A 130 10.94 2.64 23.69
N GLU A 131 9.92 1.90 24.14
CA GLU A 131 9.56 0.61 23.53
C GLU A 131 9.19 0.78 22.04
N SER A 132 8.43 1.84 21.70
CA SER A 132 8.14 2.17 20.30
C SER A 132 9.41 2.42 19.49
N ALA A 133 10.38 3.16 20.05
CA ALA A 133 11.63 3.46 19.35
C ALA A 133 12.48 2.20 19.10
N GLU A 134 12.45 1.24 20.02
CA GLU A 134 13.17 -0.03 19.89
C GLU A 134 12.58 -0.95 18.82
N VAL A 135 11.27 -0.92 18.60
CA VAL A 135 10.61 -1.82 17.63
C VAL A 135 10.50 -1.25 16.21
N MET A 136 10.62 0.07 16.03
CA MET A 136 10.53 0.70 14.70
C MET A 136 11.56 0.19 13.68
N PRO A 137 12.84 -0.05 14.04
CA PRO A 137 13.81 -0.65 13.14
C PRO A 137 13.37 -2.01 12.57
N ALA A 138 12.67 -2.82 13.37
CA ALA A 138 12.16 -4.11 12.91
C ALA A 138 11.08 -3.96 11.82
N CYS A 139 10.19 -2.97 11.93
CA CYS A 139 9.24 -2.64 10.87
C CYS A 139 9.96 -2.16 9.60
N ALA A 140 10.95 -1.28 9.73
CA ALA A 140 11.72 -0.77 8.58
C ALA A 140 12.47 -1.89 7.82
N GLU A 141 13.09 -2.83 8.55
CA GLU A 141 13.75 -3.98 7.97
C GLU A 141 12.76 -4.94 7.29
N ALA A 142 11.62 -5.21 7.93
CA ALA A 142 10.59 -6.07 7.37
C ALA A 142 9.99 -5.48 6.08
N LEU A 143 9.74 -4.16 6.03
CA LEU A 143 9.32 -3.46 4.82
C LEU A 143 10.37 -3.54 3.70
N SER A 144 11.63 -3.35 4.05
CA SER A 144 12.73 -3.45 3.09
C SER A 144 12.86 -4.85 2.52
N ALA A 145 12.69 -5.87 3.36
CA ALA A 145 12.66 -7.28 2.94
C ALA A 145 11.46 -7.58 2.04
N LEU A 146 10.27 -7.09 2.37
CA LEU A 146 9.07 -7.24 1.54
C LEU A 146 9.26 -6.60 0.15
N ARG A 147 9.76 -5.36 0.09
CA ARG A 147 10.05 -4.68 -1.19
C ARG A 147 11.09 -5.43 -2.02
N ARG A 148 12.12 -6.01 -1.40
CA ARG A 148 13.10 -6.86 -2.09
C ARG A 148 12.48 -8.17 -2.60
N ALA A 149 11.56 -8.77 -1.84
CA ALA A 149 10.86 -9.98 -2.24
C ALA A 149 9.94 -9.72 -3.44
N ALA A 150 9.14 -8.65 -3.39
CA ALA A 150 8.27 -8.24 -4.49
C ALA A 150 9.05 -8.00 -5.79
N ARG A 151 10.21 -7.34 -5.72
CA ARG A 151 11.08 -7.13 -6.90
C ARG A 151 11.70 -8.39 -7.50
N ARG A 152 11.74 -9.50 -6.75
CA ARG A 152 12.29 -10.80 -7.22
C ARG A 152 11.21 -11.75 -7.73
N GLY A 153 9.94 -11.45 -7.45
CA GLY A 153 8.77 -12.20 -7.95
C GLY A 153 8.25 -11.71 -9.30
N MET A 154 8.67 -10.50 -9.72
CA MET A 154 8.53 -9.97 -11.08
C MET A 154 9.64 -10.48 -11.99
#